data_AF-A0A8J7XMN1-F1
#
_entry.id   AF-A0A8J7XMN1-F1
#
_cell.length_a   1.000
_cell.length_b   1.000
_cell.length_c   1.000
_cell.angle_alpha   90.00
_cell.angle_beta   90.00
_cell.angle_gamma   90.00
#
_symmetry.space_group_name_H-M   'P 1'
#
loop_
_entity.id
_entity.type
_entity.pdbx_description
1 polymer ?
#
loop_
_entity_poly.entity_id
_entity_poly.type
_entity_poly.pdbx_seq_one_letter_code
_entity_poly.pdbx_strand_id
1 'polypeptide(L)' 'DYNLILVGGPVANIIVKQLVDEGLSAVDWATSPGEWDYIVAPYGGCDVLIIAGADRDATRAAAQSLIDSL' A
#
# COMPACT_ATOMS: atom_id res chain seq x y z
N ASP A 1 7.33 19.55 -2.06
CA ASP A 1 7.45 18.09 -2.03
C ASP A 1 6.41 17.50 -1.12
N TYR A 2 5.83 16.37 -1.51
CA TYR A 2 4.81 15.65 -0.74
C TYR A 2 5.08 14.15 -0.87
N ASN A 3 4.60 13.37 0.08
CA ASN A 3 4.60 11.92 0.03
C ASN A 3 3.17 11.42 0.26
N LEU A 4 2.87 10.21 -0.20
CA LEU A 4 1.54 9.63 -0.09
C LEU A 4 1.56 8.40 0.82
N ILE A 5 0.56 8.32 1.69
CA ILE A 5 0.20 7.08 2.37
C ILE A 5 -1.14 6.62 1.81
N LEU A 6 -1.15 5.46 1.18
CA LEU A 6 -2.32 4.85 0.54
C LEU A 6 -2.77 3.68 1.40
N VAL A 7 -3.98 3.77 1.95
CA VAL A 7 -4.56 2.68 2.76
C VAL A 7 -5.58 1.93 1.92
N GLY A 8 -5.48 0.59 1.91
CA GLY A 8 -6.36 -0.32 1.19
C GLY A 8 -5.77 -0.85 -0.12
N GLY A 9 -6.02 -2.14 -0.40
CA GLY A 9 -5.52 -2.83 -1.59
C GLY A 9 -6.20 -2.41 -2.90
N PRO A 10 -5.84 -3.03 -4.04
CA PRO A 10 -6.25 -2.62 -5.38
C PRO A 10 -7.77 -2.69 -5.64
N VAL A 11 -8.53 -3.42 -4.81
CA VAL A 11 -10.00 -3.44 -4.88
C VAL A 11 -10.61 -2.17 -4.27
N ALA A 12 -9.99 -1.61 -3.23
CA ALA A 12 -10.52 -0.48 -2.46
C ALA A 12 -9.87 0.87 -2.83
N ASN A 13 -8.67 0.84 -3.42
CA ASN A 13 -7.90 2.03 -3.75
C ASN A 13 -7.42 1.98 -5.21
N ILE A 14 -7.94 2.90 -6.04
CA ILE A 14 -7.65 2.94 -7.48
C ILE A 14 -6.20 3.28 -7.79
N ILE A 15 -5.52 4.05 -6.93
CA ILE A 15 -4.11 4.40 -7.12
C ILE A 15 -3.25 3.17 -6.84
N VAL A 16 -3.56 2.41 -5.79
CA VAL A 16 -2.90 1.11 -5.52
C VAL A 16 -3.13 0.13 -6.66
N LYS A 17 -4.34 0.09 -7.24
CA LYS A 17 -4.60 -0.72 -8.44
C LYS A 17 -3.70 -0.32 -9.60
N GLN A 18 -3.55 0.97 -9.88
CA GLN A 18 -2.68 1.45 -10.95
C GLN A 18 -1.22 1.03 -10.73
N LEU A 19 -0.70 1.21 -9.51
CA LEU A 19 0.68 0.83 -9.16
C LEU A 19 0.92 -0.68 -9.32
N VAL A 20 -0.09 -1.51 -9.01
CA VAL A 20 -0.03 -2.97 -9.22
C VAL A 20 -0.10 -3.32 -10.71
N ASP A 21 -1.04 -2.73 -11.45
CA ASP A 21 -1.22 -2.99 -12.88
C ASP A 21 0.02 -2.60 -13.70
N GLU A 22 0.76 -1.56 -13.26
CA GLU A 22 2.02 -1.11 -13.86
C GLU A 22 3.26 -1.89 -13.36
N GLY A 23 3.09 -2.83 -12.42
CA GLY A 23 4.19 -3.63 -11.86
C GLY A 23 5.14 -2.86 -10.92
N LEU A 24 4.69 -1.72 -10.38
CA LEU A 24 5.47 -0.88 -9.47
C LEU A 24 5.37 -1.34 -8.01
N SER A 25 4.24 -1.93 -7.62
CA SER A 25 4.10 -2.60 -6.32
C SER A 25 4.47 -4.08 -6.45
N ALA A 26 5.31 -4.58 -5.54
CA ALA A 26 5.82 -5.95 -5.58
C ALA A 26 4.97 -6.96 -4.79
N VAL A 27 3.98 -6.47 -4.03
CA VAL A 27 3.17 -7.29 -3.12
C VAL A 27 1.96 -7.89 -3.85
N ASP A 28 1.73 -9.18 -3.66
CA ASP A 28 0.46 -9.82 -4.04
C ASP A 28 -0.64 -9.49 -3.01
N TRP A 29 -1.30 -8.36 -3.22
CA TRP A 29 -2.36 -7.89 -2.33
C TRP A 29 -3.58 -8.80 -2.25
N ALA A 30 -3.76 -9.76 -3.17
CA ALA A 30 -4.87 -10.71 -3.09
C ALA A 30 -4.65 -11.79 -2.03
N THR A 31 -3.39 -12.07 -1.68
CA THR A 31 -2.99 -13.09 -0.70
C THR A 31 -2.23 -12.53 0.50
N SER A 32 -1.92 -11.23 0.49
CA SER A 32 -1.18 -10.56 1.56
C SER A 32 -1.88 -10.69 2.93
N PRO A 33 -1.17 -11.14 3.98
CA PRO A 33 -1.70 -11.20 5.34
C PRO A 33 -1.83 -9.82 6.02
N GLY A 34 -1.48 -8.73 5.32
CA GLY A 34 -1.37 -7.39 5.88
C GLY A 34 0.08 -6.98 6.01
N GLU A 35 0.53 -6.09 5.12
CA GLU A 35 1.91 -5.61 5.07
C GLU A 35 2.01 -4.18 4.52
N TRP A 36 3.23 -3.65 4.40
CA TRP A 36 3.49 -2.34 3.82
C TRP A 36 4.41 -2.48 2.60
N ASP A 37 4.19 -1.62 1.61
CA ASP A 37 5.05 -1.51 0.43
C ASP A 37 5.49 -0.05 0.26
N TYR A 38 6.81 0.20 0.27
CA TYR A 38 7.38 1.54 0.13
C TYR A 38 8.04 1.69 -1.24
N ILE A 39 7.47 2.57 -2.06
CA ILE A 39 7.88 2.79 -3.45
C ILE A 39 8.48 4.18 -3.57
N VAL A 40 9.74 4.23 -3.97
CA VAL A 40 10.49 5.48 -4.16
C VAL A 40 10.15 6.10 -5.51
N ALA A 41 9.68 7.34 -5.50
CA ALA A 41 9.47 8.17 -6.68
C ALA A 41 8.84 7.45 -7.91
N PRO A 42 7.72 6.71 -7.80
CA PRO A 42 7.16 5.91 -8.90
C PRO A 42 6.84 6.70 -10.16
N TYR A 43 6.47 7.98 -10.01
CA TYR A 43 6.21 8.92 -11.11
C TYR A 43 7.08 10.18 -11.05
N GLY A 44 8.11 10.18 -10.20
CA GLY A 44 8.83 11.39 -9.81
C GLY A 44 8.04 12.29 -8.87
N GLY A 45 8.75 12.99 -7.97
CA GLY A 45 8.18 14.07 -7.13
C GLY A 45 7.55 13.66 -5.80
N CYS A 46 7.22 12.39 -5.56
CA CYS A 46 6.77 11.89 -4.26
C CYS A 46 7.11 10.42 -4.04
N ASP A 47 7.34 10.02 -2.80
CA ASP A 47 7.38 8.62 -2.39
C ASP A 47 5.99 8.15 -1.96
N VAL A 48 5.73 6.85 -2.11
CA VAL A 48 4.44 6.23 -1.82
C VAL A 48 4.61 5.09 -0.82
N LEU A 49 3.86 5.12 0.28
CA LEU A 49 3.70 4.01 1.20
C LEU A 49 2.29 3.42 1.03
N ILE A 50 2.21 2.14 0.67
CA ILE A 50 0.95 1.38 0.61
C ILE A 50 0.80 0.59 1.91
N ILE A 51 -0.39 0.60 2.49
CA ILE A 51 -0.75 -0.16 3.68
C ILE A 51 -2.02 -0.95 3.36
N ALA A 52 -1.90 -2.26 3.19
CA ALA A 52 -3.02 -3.09 2.76
C ALA A 52 -2.85 -4.56 3.17
N GLY A 53 -3.94 -5.32 3.04
CA GLY A 53 -3.95 -6.77 3.10
C GLY A 53 -5.09 -7.33 2.25
N ALA A 54 -5.19 -8.66 2.17
CA ALA A 54 -6.16 -9.36 1.33
C ALA A 54 -7.63 -9.01 1.63
N ASP A 55 -7.91 -8.59 2.86
CA ASP A 55 -9.24 -8.20 3.30
C ASP A 55 -9.21 -6.99 4.25
N ARG A 56 -10.39 -6.64 4.77
CA ARG A 56 -10.59 -5.51 5.68
C ARG A 56 -9.84 -5.69 7.01
N ASP A 57 -9.79 -6.90 7.54
CA ASP A 57 -9.20 -7.17 8.85
C ASP A 57 -7.67 -7.19 8.74
N ALA A 58 -7.12 -7.78 7.67
CA ALA A 58 -5.70 -7.70 7.33
C ALA A 58 -5.24 -6.26 7.07
N THR A 59 -6.03 -5.47 6.34
CA THR A 59 -5.73 -4.04 6.12
C THR A 59 -5.74 -3.26 7.45
N ARG A 60 -6.70 -3.54 8.35
CA ARG A 60 -6.72 -2.92 9.68
C ARG A 60 -5.48 -3.31 10.50
N ALA A 61 -5.10 -4.57 10.49
CA ALA A 61 -3.92 -5.06 11.20
C ALA A 61 -2.63 -4.39 10.67
N ALA A 62 -2.49 -4.26 9.35
CA ALA A 62 -1.36 -3.56 8.73
C ALA A 62 -1.29 -2.09 9.15
N ALA A 63 -2.44 -1.39 9.18
CA ALA A 63 -2.51 0.00 9.63
C ALA A 63 -2.19 0.15 11.12
N GLN A 64 -2.70 -0.75 11.97
CA GLN A 64 -2.39 -0.75 13.41
C GLN A 64 -0.90 -1.00 13.66
N SER A 65 -0.31 -1.98 12.96
CA SER A 65 1.12 -2.27 13.03
C SER A 65 1.96 -1.03 12.71
N LEU A 66 1.54 -0.21 11.73
CA LEU A 66 2.27 1.01 11.40
C LEU A 66 2.21 1.99 12.56
N ILE A 67 1.02 2.25 13.10
CA ILE A 67 0.82 3.16 14.22
C ILE A 67 1.66 2.74 15.43
N ASP A 68 1.73 1.45 15.73
CA ASP A 68 2.48 0.91 16.85
C ASP A 68 4.01 0.98 16.65
N SER A 69 4.48 1.16 15.41
CA SER A 69 5.90 1.26 15.06
C SER A 69 6.46 2.69 15.09
N LEU A 70 5.61 3.69 15.36
CA LEU A 70 5.96 5.11 15.47
C LEU A 70 6.37 5.51 16.89
#